data_AF-L8YCN1-F1
#
_entry.id   AF-L8YCN1-F1
#
_cell.length_a   1.000
_cell.length_b   1.000
_cell.length_c   1.000
_cell.angle_alpha   90.00
_cell.angle_beta   90.00
_cell.angle_gamma   90.00
#
_symmetry.space_group_name_H-M   'P 1'
#
loop_
_entity.id
_entity.type
_entity.pdbx_description
1 polymer ?
#
loop_
_entity_poly.entity_id
_entity_poly.type
_entity_poly.pdbx_seq_one_letter_code
_entity_poly.pdbx_strand_id
1 'polypeptide(L)'
;MGIAKPSIYLRSKASKLPRYVAGGQTTFSSESLPLRFDWRDKHIVTPVRNQQTCGACWAFSVVSAVESACAMAGAPLRELSVQQVLDCAYDDRGCGGGSTLSALNWLNKTQVKLVGESEYPFTARDGICRFFPASCPGVSIRGYLAYDFSAQEDEMAKALVALGPLVAVVDAVSWQDYLGGVIQHHCSSGEANHAVLVTGFDKAGQTPYWVVRNSWGRSWGLDGYARVKMGSNICVRTLDVFNCSVQTLDVFACSERTSDVLACSERTSDVPACSVRTSDVPACSVRTSDVPACSVRTSDVPACSVRTSDVPACSVRTSDVSACSVRTLDVFACSVRTLDVFACSVRTLDVFACSVRTLDVFACSVRTLDVFACSVRTLDVFACSVRTLDVFACSVRTLDVFACSVRTLDVFACSVRTLDVFTCSVNE
;
A
#
# COMPACT_ATOMS: atom_id res chain seq x y z
N MET A 1 -37.41 38.80 2.23
CA MET A 1 -36.63 38.04 1.24
C MET A 1 -35.26 37.76 1.84
N GLY A 2 -35.10 36.61 2.49
CA GLY A 2 -33.79 36.18 2.98
C GLY A 2 -32.97 35.66 1.80
N ILE A 3 -31.86 36.31 1.49
CA ILE A 3 -30.90 35.83 0.50
C ILE A 3 -30.39 34.49 1.04
N ALA A 4 -30.72 33.39 0.35
CA ALA A 4 -30.17 32.08 0.65
C ALA A 4 -28.65 32.19 0.63
N LYS A 5 -27.99 32.06 1.79
CA LYS A 5 -26.53 31.95 1.82
C LYS A 5 -26.16 30.74 0.96
N PRO A 6 -25.26 30.88 -0.04
CA PRO A 6 -24.82 29.72 -0.80
C PRO A 6 -24.21 28.73 0.18
N SER A 7 -24.77 27.52 0.23
CA SER A 7 -24.30 26.45 1.11
C SER A 7 -22.83 26.21 0.80
N ILE A 8 -21.95 26.57 1.74
CA ILE A 8 -20.49 26.69 1.51
C ILE A 8 -19.89 25.36 1.05
N TYR A 9 -20.54 24.24 1.37
CA TYR A 9 -20.16 22.87 1.05
C TYR A 9 -20.72 22.31 -0.28
N LEU A 10 -21.71 22.97 -0.90
CA LEU A 10 -22.29 22.57 -2.20
C LEU A 10 -21.57 23.32 -3.33
N ARG A 11 -20.40 22.82 -3.73
CA ARG A 11 -19.51 23.54 -4.65
C ARG A 11 -19.03 22.68 -5.83
N SER A 12 -19.79 21.67 -6.23
CA SER A 12 -19.52 20.94 -7.46
C SER A 12 -20.11 21.67 -8.66
N LYS A 13 -19.42 21.64 -9.81
CA LYS A 13 -19.91 22.20 -11.07
C LYS A 13 -20.25 21.08 -12.04
N ALA A 14 -21.46 21.13 -12.60
CA ALA A 14 -21.83 20.25 -13.70
C ALA A 14 -21.01 20.57 -14.96
N SER A 15 -20.46 19.52 -15.59
CA SER A 15 -19.78 19.62 -16.88
C SER A 15 -20.70 19.18 -18.01
N LYS A 16 -20.50 19.71 -19.21
CA LYS A 16 -21.21 19.24 -20.41
C LYS A 16 -20.54 17.95 -20.90
N LEU A 17 -21.28 16.85 -20.85
CA LEU A 17 -20.80 15.53 -21.24
C LEU A 17 -21.40 15.10 -22.59
N PRO A 18 -20.69 14.27 -23.37
CA PRO A 18 -21.29 13.61 -24.53
C PRO A 18 -22.42 12.69 -24.07
N ARG A 19 -23.53 12.67 -24.81
CA ARG A 19 -24.61 11.70 -24.53
C ARG A 19 -24.12 10.28 -24.78
N TYR A 20 -24.50 9.36 -23.90
CA TYR A 20 -24.28 7.95 -24.14
C TYR A 20 -25.09 7.49 -25.37
N VAL A 21 -24.46 6.68 -26.24
CA VAL A 21 -25.09 6.10 -27.42
C VAL A 21 -25.01 4.58 -27.31
N ALA A 22 -26.15 3.94 -27.04
CA ALA A 22 -26.26 2.49 -26.97
C ALA A 22 -25.85 1.85 -28.32
N GLY A 23 -24.96 0.85 -28.28
CA GLY A 23 -24.42 0.20 -29.48
C GLY A 23 -23.20 0.90 -30.11
N GLY A 24 -22.66 1.94 -29.46
CA GLY A 24 -21.42 2.62 -29.86
C GLY A 24 -20.14 1.88 -29.45
N GLN A 25 -19.03 2.62 -29.31
CA GLN A 25 -17.70 2.06 -28.97
C GLN A 25 -17.63 1.37 -27.59
N THR A 26 -18.54 1.71 -26.68
CA THR A 26 -18.67 1.12 -25.33
C THR A 26 -20.07 0.54 -25.18
N THR A 27 -20.15 -0.79 -25.22
CA THR A 27 -21.38 -1.54 -24.97
C THR A 27 -21.26 -2.31 -23.66
N PHE A 28 -22.21 -2.10 -22.75
CA PHE A 28 -22.31 -2.89 -21.53
C PHE A 28 -23.07 -4.19 -21.84
N SER A 29 -22.70 -5.28 -21.16
CA SER A 29 -23.22 -6.62 -21.48
C SER A 29 -24.75 -6.65 -21.56
N SER A 30 -25.29 -7.51 -22.44
CA SER A 30 -26.73 -7.67 -22.62
C SER A 30 -27.37 -8.56 -21.56
N GLU A 31 -26.66 -8.90 -20.48
CA GLU A 31 -27.23 -9.67 -19.38
C GLU A 31 -28.41 -8.89 -18.76
N SER A 32 -29.46 -9.63 -18.39
CA SER A 32 -30.60 -9.02 -17.71
C SER A 32 -30.14 -8.41 -16.40
N LEU A 33 -30.33 -7.09 -16.24
CA LEU A 33 -30.03 -6.40 -15.00
C LEU A 33 -30.74 -7.08 -13.81
N PRO A 34 -30.04 -7.28 -12.68
CA PRO A 34 -30.71 -7.74 -11.46
C PRO A 34 -31.75 -6.70 -11.01
N LEU A 35 -32.78 -7.14 -10.28
CA LEU A 35 -33.78 -6.24 -9.69
C LEU A 35 -33.18 -5.34 -8.60
N ARG A 36 -32.12 -5.80 -7.93
CA ARG A 36 -31.42 -5.10 -6.85
C ARG A 36 -29.93 -5.33 -6.98
N PHE A 37 -29.13 -4.29 -6.78
CA PHE A 37 -27.69 -4.38 -6.82
C PHE A 37 -27.06 -3.31 -5.93
N ASP A 38 -26.04 -3.66 -5.16
CA ASP A 38 -25.32 -2.74 -4.29
C ASP A 38 -23.85 -3.15 -4.13
N TRP A 39 -22.93 -2.27 -4.51
CA TRP A 39 -21.49 -2.51 -4.38
C TRP A 39 -21.01 -2.60 -2.93
N ARG A 40 -21.79 -2.12 -1.97
CA ARG A 40 -21.50 -2.28 -0.54
C ARG A 40 -21.49 -3.75 -0.13
N ASP A 41 -22.36 -4.57 -0.72
CA ASP A 41 -22.45 -6.01 -0.45
C ASP A 41 -21.22 -6.78 -0.98
N LYS A 42 -20.41 -6.14 -1.82
CA LYS A 42 -19.17 -6.71 -2.39
C LYS A 42 -17.90 -6.21 -1.69
N HIS A 43 -18.04 -5.40 -0.63
CA HIS A 43 -16.91 -4.87 0.15
C HIS A 43 -15.87 -4.11 -0.68
N ILE A 44 -16.31 -3.38 -1.72
CA ILE A 44 -15.43 -2.54 -2.55
C ILE A 44 -15.63 -1.03 -2.31
N VAL A 45 -16.46 -0.65 -1.33
CA VAL A 45 -16.77 0.75 -1.03
C VAL A 45 -16.22 1.09 0.37
N THR A 46 -15.40 2.14 0.45
CA THR A 46 -14.82 2.63 1.71
C THR A 46 -15.88 3.19 2.69
N PRO A 47 -15.57 3.29 4.00
CA PRO A 47 -16.43 3.95 4.99
C PRO A 47 -16.88 5.36 4.59
N VAL A 48 -18.12 5.76 4.89
CA VAL A 48 -18.58 7.15 4.64
C VAL A 48 -17.68 8.17 5.36
N ARG A 49 -17.27 9.21 4.63
CA ARG A 49 -16.39 10.29 5.10
C ARG A 49 -17.14 11.63 5.17
N ASN A 50 -16.51 12.65 5.75
CA ASN A 50 -17.12 13.97 5.98
C ASN A 50 -16.24 15.11 5.44
N GLN A 51 -16.76 15.87 4.46
CA GLN A 51 -16.11 17.05 3.87
C GLN A 51 -16.17 18.30 4.76
N GLN A 52 -17.00 18.26 5.81
CA GLN A 52 -17.26 19.36 6.73
C GLN A 52 -17.76 20.61 5.99
N THR A 53 -17.24 21.78 6.33
CA THR A 53 -17.62 23.07 5.73
C THR A 53 -16.91 23.34 4.40
N CYS A 54 -15.99 22.48 3.97
CA CYS A 54 -15.26 22.64 2.72
C CYS A 54 -16.09 22.18 1.52
N GLY A 55 -16.06 22.92 0.41
CA GLY A 55 -16.69 22.57 -0.86
C GLY A 55 -16.04 21.42 -1.63
N ALA A 56 -15.57 20.38 -0.94
CA ALA A 56 -14.76 19.29 -1.48
C ALA A 56 -15.55 18.10 -2.06
N CYS A 57 -16.89 18.16 -2.15
CA CYS A 57 -17.74 17.06 -2.65
C CYS A 57 -17.25 16.46 -3.98
N TRP A 58 -16.76 17.30 -4.90
CA TRP A 58 -16.18 16.89 -6.18
C TRP A 58 -14.97 15.97 -6.01
N ALA A 59 -14.05 16.32 -5.11
CA ALA A 59 -12.85 15.55 -4.80
C ALA A 59 -13.21 14.24 -4.07
N PHE A 60 -14.09 14.30 -3.06
CA PHE A 60 -14.56 13.11 -2.34
C PHE A 60 -15.17 12.07 -3.28
N SER A 61 -16.00 12.52 -4.22
CA SER A 61 -16.69 11.61 -5.15
C SER A 61 -15.73 10.95 -6.12
N VAL A 62 -14.80 11.72 -6.69
CA VAL A 62 -13.75 11.19 -7.59
C VAL A 62 -12.84 10.21 -6.85
N VAL A 63 -12.35 10.57 -5.67
CA VAL A 63 -11.47 9.70 -4.88
C VAL A 63 -12.19 8.41 -4.50
N SER A 64 -13.44 8.48 -4.04
CA SER A 64 -14.21 7.28 -3.68
C SER A 64 -14.46 6.34 -4.86
N ALA A 65 -14.66 6.89 -6.07
CA ALA A 65 -14.76 6.10 -7.29
C ALA A 65 -13.43 5.44 -7.65
N VAL A 66 -12.30 6.15 -7.50
CA VAL A 66 -10.95 5.59 -7.71
C VAL A 66 -10.66 4.46 -6.72
N GLU A 67 -10.93 4.65 -5.43
CA GLU A 67 -10.79 3.61 -4.39
C GLU A 67 -11.53 2.33 -4.77
N SER A 68 -12.79 2.48 -5.19
CA SER A 68 -13.65 1.36 -5.58
C SER A 68 -13.14 0.67 -6.85
N ALA A 69 -12.74 1.46 -7.86
CA ALA A 69 -12.17 0.94 -9.10
C ALA A 69 -10.87 0.16 -8.88
N CYS A 70 -10.01 0.59 -7.94
CA CYS A 70 -8.81 -0.17 -7.57
C CYS A 70 -9.14 -1.47 -6.84
N ALA A 71 -10.10 -1.44 -5.92
CA ALA A 71 -10.55 -2.64 -5.22
C ALA A 71 -11.12 -3.69 -6.19
N MET A 72 -11.90 -3.24 -7.17
CA MET A 72 -12.42 -4.11 -8.25
C MET A 72 -11.31 -4.68 -9.14
N ALA A 73 -10.21 -3.95 -9.34
CA ALA A 73 -9.04 -4.42 -10.07
C ALA A 73 -8.15 -5.40 -9.27
N GLY A 74 -8.53 -5.73 -8.03
CA GLY A 74 -7.82 -6.69 -7.17
C GLY A 74 -6.86 -6.05 -6.15
N ALA A 75 -6.81 -4.72 -6.05
CA ALA A 75 -6.05 -4.05 -5.01
C ALA A 75 -6.76 -4.15 -3.65
N PRO A 76 -6.04 -4.09 -2.51
CA PRO A 76 -6.68 -3.92 -1.21
C PRO A 76 -7.51 -2.62 -1.16
N LEU A 77 -8.74 -2.72 -0.66
CA LEU A 77 -9.57 -1.54 -0.40
C LEU A 77 -8.89 -0.67 0.66
N ARG A 78 -8.60 0.58 0.32
CA ARG A 78 -7.94 1.56 1.20
C ARG A 78 -8.49 2.96 0.97
N GLU A 79 -8.44 3.78 2.00
CA GLU A 79 -8.79 5.20 1.89
C GLU A 79 -7.62 5.97 1.28
N LEU A 80 -7.91 6.74 0.23
CA LEU A 80 -6.96 7.59 -0.47
C LEU A 80 -7.12 9.06 -0.04
N SER A 81 -6.07 9.85 -0.24
CA SER A 81 -6.05 11.25 0.16
C SER A 81 -6.97 12.10 -0.71
N VAL A 82 -8.05 12.59 -0.10
CA VAL A 82 -8.89 13.62 -0.70
C VAL A 82 -8.20 14.98 -0.68
N GLN A 83 -7.39 15.25 0.34
CA GLN A 83 -6.64 16.50 0.48
C GLN A 83 -5.64 16.69 -0.67
N GLN A 84 -5.00 15.62 -1.13
CA GLN A 84 -4.09 15.70 -2.27
C GLN A 84 -4.81 16.14 -3.55
N VAL A 85 -6.01 15.61 -3.82
CA VAL A 85 -6.82 16.06 -4.96
C VAL A 85 -7.28 17.50 -4.75
N LEU A 86 -7.69 17.86 -3.54
CA LEU A 86 -8.14 19.21 -3.19
C LEU A 86 -7.05 20.27 -3.43
N ASP A 87 -5.81 19.99 -3.01
CA ASP A 87 -4.71 20.95 -3.04
C ASP A 87 -3.98 20.97 -4.39
N CYS A 88 -3.93 19.85 -5.11
CA CYS A 88 -3.08 19.69 -6.29
C CYS A 88 -3.81 19.75 -7.64
N ALA A 89 -5.14 19.58 -7.68
CA ALA A 89 -5.90 19.70 -8.93
C ALA A 89 -6.01 21.18 -9.34
N TYR A 90 -5.02 21.65 -10.09
CA TYR A 90 -4.86 23.06 -10.46
C TYR A 90 -5.98 23.62 -11.37
N ASP A 91 -6.80 22.76 -11.99
CA ASP A 91 -7.97 23.16 -12.77
C ASP A 91 -9.20 23.48 -11.89
N ASP A 92 -9.13 23.13 -10.61
CA ASP A 92 -10.18 23.31 -9.60
C ASP A 92 -9.75 24.31 -8.51
N ARG A 93 -10.66 24.65 -7.57
CA ARG A 93 -10.44 25.73 -6.59
C ARG A 93 -10.52 25.24 -5.14
N GLY A 94 -10.05 24.02 -4.87
CA GLY A 94 -10.06 23.42 -3.54
C GLY A 94 -11.46 23.47 -2.89
N CYS A 95 -11.53 24.03 -1.68
CA CYS A 95 -12.76 24.25 -0.93
C CYS A 95 -13.71 25.28 -1.57
N GLY A 96 -13.23 26.12 -2.49
CA GLY A 96 -14.04 27.00 -3.32
C GLY A 96 -14.88 26.27 -4.37
N GLY A 97 -14.61 24.98 -4.59
CA GLY A 97 -15.34 24.13 -5.50
C GLY A 97 -14.55 23.62 -6.69
N GLY A 98 -15.14 22.67 -7.40
CA GLY A 98 -14.49 22.01 -8.52
C GLY A 98 -15.46 21.21 -9.40
N SER A 99 -14.90 20.62 -10.44
CA SER A 99 -15.58 19.76 -11.40
C SER A 99 -15.01 18.36 -11.31
N THR A 100 -15.88 17.36 -11.18
CA THR A 100 -15.47 15.95 -11.19
C THR A 100 -14.77 15.56 -12.50
N LEU A 101 -15.17 16.16 -13.63
CA LEU A 101 -14.52 15.96 -14.92
C LEU A 101 -13.12 16.60 -14.97
N SER A 102 -12.97 17.82 -14.43
CA SER A 102 -11.66 18.49 -14.37
C SER A 102 -10.69 17.68 -13.52
N ALA A 103 -11.12 17.21 -12.36
CA ALA A 103 -10.34 16.37 -11.47
C ALA A 103 -9.90 15.05 -12.13
N LEU A 104 -10.81 14.34 -12.82
CA LEU A 104 -10.47 13.13 -13.57
C LEU A 104 -9.51 13.42 -14.74
N ASN A 105 -9.71 14.51 -15.47
CA ASN A 105 -8.83 14.93 -16.53
C ASN A 105 -7.42 15.23 -16.00
N TRP A 106 -7.32 15.90 -14.85
CA TRP A 106 -6.06 16.16 -14.16
C TRP A 106 -5.37 14.87 -13.73
N LEU A 107 -6.08 13.97 -13.05
CA LEU A 107 -5.56 12.66 -12.64
C LEU A 107 -5.04 11.86 -13.84
N ASN A 108 -5.80 11.84 -14.93
CA ASN A 108 -5.45 11.10 -16.14
C ASN A 108 -4.25 11.71 -16.88
N LYS A 109 -4.17 13.05 -16.98
CA LYS A 109 -3.08 13.72 -17.67
C LYS A 109 -1.77 13.71 -16.90
N THR A 110 -1.85 13.96 -15.59
CA THR A 110 -0.66 14.07 -14.75
C THR A 110 -0.13 12.71 -14.32
N GLN A 111 -0.97 11.66 -14.36
CA GLN A 111 -0.65 10.33 -13.86
C GLN A 111 -0.14 10.37 -12.41
N VAL A 112 -0.57 11.37 -11.64
CA VAL A 112 -0.20 11.52 -10.23
C VAL A 112 -0.63 10.30 -9.43
N LYS A 113 0.24 9.85 -8.52
CA LYS A 113 -0.08 8.79 -7.58
C LYS A 113 -0.78 9.38 -6.36
N LEU A 114 -2.04 9.02 -6.17
CA LEU A 114 -2.80 9.29 -4.96
C LEU A 114 -2.27 8.42 -3.83
N VAL A 115 -1.79 9.08 -2.77
CA VAL A 115 -1.33 8.41 -1.55
C VAL A 115 -2.52 8.04 -0.66
N GLY A 116 -2.25 7.22 0.36
CA GLY A 116 -3.26 6.90 1.38
C GLY A 116 -3.67 8.13 2.19
N GLU A 117 -4.88 8.09 2.75
CA GLU A 117 -5.38 9.15 3.62
C GLU A 117 -4.44 9.45 4.81
N SER A 118 -3.77 8.44 5.36
CA SER A 118 -2.83 8.59 6.47
C SER A 118 -1.59 9.42 6.13
N GLU A 119 -1.16 9.42 4.85
CA GLU A 119 0.03 10.14 4.39
C GLU A 119 -0.24 11.62 4.09
N TYR A 120 -1.48 11.93 3.68
CA TYR A 120 -1.93 13.28 3.42
C TYR A 120 -3.37 13.46 3.92
N PRO A 121 -3.54 13.67 5.25
CA PRO A 121 -4.85 13.72 5.87
C PRO A 121 -5.71 14.90 5.42
N PHE A 122 -7.02 14.69 5.37
CA PHE A 122 -8.01 15.71 5.09
C PHE A 122 -8.11 16.73 6.23
N THR A 123 -7.97 18.01 5.89
CA THR A 123 -7.98 19.13 6.84
C THR A 123 -9.16 20.09 6.66
N ALA A 124 -10.06 19.82 5.70
CA ALA A 124 -11.22 20.65 5.38
C ALA A 124 -10.90 22.13 5.07
N ARG A 125 -9.70 22.41 4.55
CA ARG A 125 -9.25 23.72 4.10
C ARG A 125 -8.25 23.56 2.96
N ASP A 126 -8.05 24.64 2.21
CA ASP A 126 -7.03 24.68 1.15
C ASP A 126 -5.64 24.63 1.78
N GLY A 127 -4.80 23.75 1.24
CA GLY A 127 -3.39 23.62 1.57
C GLY A 127 -2.48 23.94 0.40
N ILE A 128 -1.17 23.91 0.64
CA ILE A 128 -0.18 23.95 -0.42
C ILE A 128 -0.02 22.52 -0.95
N CYS A 129 -0.19 22.33 -2.26
CA CYS A 129 0.00 21.03 -2.88
C CYS A 129 1.37 20.43 -2.50
N ARG A 130 1.33 19.26 -1.86
CA ARG A 130 2.51 18.45 -1.57
C ARG A 130 2.66 17.36 -2.62
N PHE A 131 3.75 17.43 -3.38
CA PHE A 131 4.14 16.37 -4.31
C PHE A 131 4.89 15.26 -3.57
N PHE A 132 4.61 14.02 -3.97
CA PHE A 132 5.29 12.84 -3.46
C PHE A 132 6.28 12.32 -4.51
N PRO A 133 7.46 11.82 -4.09
CA PRO A 133 8.39 11.17 -5.00
C PRO A 133 7.73 10.01 -5.75
N ALA A 134 8.18 9.71 -6.97
CA ALA A 134 7.66 8.59 -7.78
C ALA A 134 7.77 7.22 -7.08
N SER A 135 8.73 7.10 -6.15
CA SER A 135 8.95 5.96 -5.26
C SER A 135 7.86 5.76 -4.21
N CYS A 136 7.08 6.80 -3.88
CA CYS A 136 6.04 6.72 -2.87
C CYS A 136 4.89 5.84 -3.37
N PRO A 137 4.46 4.84 -2.57
CA PRO A 137 3.32 4.00 -2.93
C PRO A 137 2.06 4.83 -3.12
N GLY A 138 1.30 4.51 -4.17
CA GLY A 138 0.04 5.19 -4.43
C GLY A 138 -0.70 4.57 -5.60
N VAL A 139 -1.73 5.28 -6.01
CA VAL A 139 -2.68 4.85 -7.04
C VAL A 139 -2.75 5.91 -8.13
N SER A 140 -2.68 5.52 -9.40
CA SER A 140 -3.03 6.40 -10.50
C SER A 140 -4.17 5.80 -11.32
N ILE A 141 -4.91 6.63 -12.07
CA ILE A 141 -5.92 6.12 -13.01
C ILE A 141 -5.30 5.94 -14.39
N ARG A 142 -5.70 4.90 -15.13
CA ARG A 142 -5.30 4.72 -16.54
C ARG A 142 -6.21 5.46 -17.50
N GLY A 143 -7.42 5.78 -17.06
CA GLY A 143 -8.43 6.45 -17.88
C GLY A 143 -9.70 6.73 -17.10
N TYR A 144 -10.70 7.22 -17.80
CA TYR A 144 -12.07 7.38 -17.32
C TYR A 144 -13.00 7.50 -18.52
N LEU A 145 -14.29 7.25 -18.32
CA LEU A 145 -15.35 7.57 -19.26
C LEU A 145 -16.28 8.63 -18.65
N ALA A 146 -17.00 9.33 -19.51
CA ALA A 146 -17.73 10.50 -19.07
C ALA A 146 -18.93 10.68 -19.98
N TYR A 147 -20.09 10.18 -19.57
CA TYR A 147 -21.28 10.16 -20.40
C TYR A 147 -22.50 10.73 -19.69
N ASP A 148 -23.28 11.51 -20.44
CA ASP A 148 -24.63 11.88 -20.04
C ASP A 148 -25.60 10.74 -20.33
N PHE A 149 -26.06 10.06 -19.27
CA PHE A 149 -27.10 9.04 -19.31
C PHE A 149 -28.52 9.60 -19.15
N SER A 150 -28.72 10.90 -19.37
CA SER A 150 -30.06 11.50 -19.31
C SER A 150 -31.06 10.70 -20.15
N ALA A 151 -32.17 10.33 -19.53
CA ALA A 151 -33.23 9.47 -20.09
C ALA A 151 -32.80 8.03 -20.47
N GLN A 152 -31.63 7.57 -20.00
CA GLN A 152 -31.08 6.23 -20.24
C GLN A 152 -30.65 5.58 -18.91
N GLU A 153 -31.49 5.67 -17.89
CA GLU A 153 -31.20 5.16 -16.53
C GLU A 153 -30.94 3.64 -16.49
N ASP A 154 -31.56 2.86 -17.38
CA ASP A 154 -31.26 1.42 -17.50
C ASP A 154 -29.85 1.17 -18.06
N GLU A 155 -29.36 2.00 -18.99
CA GLU A 155 -27.97 1.91 -19.46
C GLU A 155 -26.98 2.34 -18.37
N MET A 156 -27.35 3.35 -17.57
CA MET A 156 -26.58 3.73 -16.39
C MET A 156 -26.53 2.59 -15.36
N ALA A 157 -27.61 1.84 -15.16
CA ALA A 157 -27.61 0.68 -14.28
C ALA A 157 -26.69 -0.43 -14.80
N LYS A 158 -26.63 -0.66 -16.13
CA LYS A 158 -25.67 -1.58 -16.75
C LYS A 158 -24.23 -1.11 -16.55
N ALA A 159 -23.98 0.19 -16.73
CA ALA A 159 -22.69 0.80 -16.46
C ALA A 159 -22.28 0.59 -14.99
N LEU A 160 -23.16 0.86 -14.03
CA LEU A 160 -22.87 0.66 -12.60
C LEU A 160 -22.46 -0.80 -12.29
N VAL A 161 -23.19 -1.79 -12.84
CA VAL A 161 -22.91 -3.20 -12.60
C VAL A 161 -21.61 -3.64 -13.28
N ALA A 162 -21.35 -3.18 -14.50
CA ALA A 162 -20.18 -3.59 -15.26
C ALA A 162 -18.88 -2.94 -14.77
N LEU A 163 -18.97 -1.72 -14.22
CA LEU A 163 -17.81 -0.84 -14.08
C LEU A 163 -17.45 -0.49 -12.66
N GLY A 164 -18.42 -0.56 -11.75
CA GLY A 164 -18.25 -0.08 -10.39
C GLY A 164 -19.13 1.12 -10.07
N PRO A 165 -18.96 1.67 -8.85
CA PRO A 165 -19.65 2.88 -8.42
C PRO A 165 -19.40 4.08 -9.36
N LEU A 166 -20.46 4.84 -9.67
CA LEU A 166 -20.42 5.94 -10.64
C LEU A 166 -20.48 7.30 -9.93
N VAL A 167 -19.73 8.28 -10.42
CA VAL A 167 -19.78 9.64 -9.89
C VAL A 167 -20.96 10.37 -10.50
N ALA A 168 -21.83 10.95 -9.69
CA ALA A 168 -22.96 11.74 -10.15
C ALA A 168 -22.88 13.17 -9.62
N VAL A 169 -23.31 14.13 -10.43
CA VAL A 169 -23.53 15.51 -9.99
C VAL A 169 -25.04 15.74 -9.92
N VAL A 170 -25.50 16.15 -8.74
CA VAL A 170 -26.90 16.30 -8.37
C VAL A 170 -27.21 17.69 -7.86
N ASP A 171 -28.48 18.07 -7.92
CA ASP A 171 -29.01 19.19 -7.15
C ASP A 171 -29.35 18.71 -5.72
N ALA A 172 -28.57 19.18 -4.75
CA ALA A 172 -28.71 18.78 -3.35
C ALA A 172 -29.15 19.92 -2.42
N VAL A 173 -29.71 21.03 -2.94
CA VAL A 173 -30.12 22.18 -2.10
C VAL A 173 -31.07 21.74 -0.97
N SER A 174 -31.95 20.81 -1.27
CA SER A 174 -33.01 20.29 -0.39
C SER A 174 -32.60 19.09 0.45
N TRP A 175 -31.37 18.59 0.30
CA TRP A 175 -30.93 17.34 0.92
C TRP A 175 -30.49 17.54 2.38
N GLN A 176 -30.35 18.78 2.84
CA GLN A 176 -29.84 19.13 4.17
C GLN A 176 -30.66 18.44 5.28
N ASP A 177 -31.97 18.38 5.12
CA ASP A 177 -32.91 17.82 6.10
C ASP A 177 -33.34 16.37 5.78
N TYR A 178 -32.63 15.69 4.87
CA TYR A 178 -32.94 14.30 4.53
C TYR A 178 -32.61 13.37 5.70
N LEU A 179 -33.63 12.71 6.23
CA LEU A 179 -33.53 11.73 7.33
C LEU A 179 -33.80 10.29 6.88
N GLY A 180 -34.40 10.08 5.70
CA GLY A 180 -34.75 8.76 5.19
C GLY A 180 -35.85 8.76 4.12
N GLY A 181 -36.24 7.58 3.67
CA GLY A 181 -37.19 7.41 2.56
C GLY A 181 -36.55 7.60 1.19
N VAL A 182 -37.35 7.77 0.14
CA VAL A 182 -36.88 7.99 -1.25
C VAL A 182 -37.13 9.45 -1.64
N ILE A 183 -36.09 10.16 -2.07
CA ILE A 183 -36.17 11.53 -2.59
C ILE A 183 -36.81 11.50 -3.97
N GLN A 184 -37.97 12.16 -4.16
CA GLN A 184 -38.74 12.10 -5.42
C GLN A 184 -38.92 13.44 -6.15
N HIS A 185 -38.95 14.59 -5.44
CA HIS A 185 -39.41 15.87 -6.03
C HIS A 185 -38.49 17.05 -5.73
N HIS A 186 -37.35 16.81 -5.08
CA HIS A 186 -36.52 17.88 -4.51
C HIS A 186 -35.22 18.15 -5.29
N CYS A 187 -35.27 18.08 -6.62
CA CYS A 187 -34.12 18.30 -7.51
C CYS A 187 -34.42 19.32 -8.62
N SER A 188 -35.26 20.29 -8.27
CA SER A 188 -36.04 21.09 -9.23
C SER A 188 -35.42 22.44 -9.57
N SER A 189 -34.25 22.80 -9.03
CA SER A 189 -33.63 24.10 -9.32
C SER A 189 -33.04 24.18 -10.73
N GLY A 190 -32.75 23.03 -11.35
CA GLY A 190 -32.11 22.93 -12.66
C GLY A 190 -30.58 23.05 -12.62
N GLU A 191 -29.98 23.40 -11.48
CA GLU A 191 -28.53 23.57 -11.32
C GLU A 191 -27.93 22.52 -10.37
N ALA A 192 -27.28 21.51 -10.95
CA ALA A 192 -26.57 20.51 -10.16
C ALA A 192 -25.32 21.13 -9.50
N ASN A 193 -25.20 20.98 -8.19
CA ASN A 193 -24.28 21.72 -7.32
C ASN A 193 -23.50 20.83 -6.34
N HIS A 194 -23.77 19.53 -6.33
CA HIS A 194 -23.18 18.59 -5.39
C HIS A 194 -22.74 17.31 -6.11
N ALA A 195 -21.54 16.82 -5.80
CA ALA A 195 -21.08 15.54 -6.33
C ALA A 195 -21.25 14.45 -5.28
N VAL A 196 -21.70 13.28 -5.74
CA VAL A 196 -21.99 12.09 -4.94
C VAL A 196 -21.55 10.84 -5.68
N LEU A 197 -21.53 9.70 -4.98
CA LEU A 197 -21.18 8.40 -5.57
C LEU A 197 -22.42 7.49 -5.59
N VAL A 198 -22.84 7.04 -6.77
CA VAL A 198 -23.89 6.03 -6.94
C VAL A 198 -23.26 4.64 -6.75
N THR A 199 -23.78 3.88 -5.80
CA THR A 199 -23.22 2.58 -5.38
C THR A 199 -24.13 1.40 -5.69
N GLY A 200 -25.41 1.65 -5.93
CA GLY A 200 -26.41 0.60 -6.11
C GLY A 200 -27.74 1.13 -6.61
N PHE A 201 -28.71 0.24 -6.78
CA PHE A 201 -30.10 0.54 -7.07
C PHE A 201 -31.04 -0.58 -6.59
N ASP A 202 -32.32 -0.25 -6.46
CA ASP A 202 -33.41 -1.18 -6.18
C ASP A 202 -34.61 -0.85 -7.08
N LYS A 203 -34.97 -1.78 -7.96
CA LYS A 203 -36.10 -1.71 -8.89
C LYS A 203 -37.30 -2.57 -8.44
N ALA A 204 -37.21 -3.26 -7.31
CA ALA A 204 -38.23 -4.23 -6.88
C ALA A 204 -39.46 -3.58 -6.21
N GLY A 205 -39.33 -2.34 -5.71
CA GLY A 205 -40.41 -1.62 -5.03
C GLY A 205 -41.28 -0.76 -5.95
N GLN A 206 -42.39 -0.24 -5.41
CA GLN A 206 -43.28 0.71 -6.13
C GLN A 206 -42.57 2.01 -6.54
N THR A 207 -41.54 2.41 -5.79
CA THR A 207 -40.70 3.56 -6.13
C THR A 207 -39.26 3.07 -6.28
N PRO A 208 -38.84 2.70 -7.50
CA PRO A 208 -37.45 2.38 -7.80
C PRO A 208 -36.50 3.50 -7.37
N TYR A 209 -35.30 3.17 -6.89
CA TYR A 209 -34.34 4.18 -6.42
C TYR A 209 -32.86 3.79 -6.61
N TRP A 210 -32.02 4.80 -6.79
CA TRP A 210 -30.56 4.75 -6.70
C TRP A 210 -30.11 4.81 -5.25
N VAL A 211 -29.06 4.06 -4.90
CA VAL A 211 -28.35 4.14 -3.62
C VAL A 211 -27.15 5.06 -3.78
N VAL A 212 -27.19 6.21 -3.11
CA VAL A 212 -26.23 7.30 -3.29
C VAL A 212 -25.46 7.52 -1.99
N ARG A 213 -24.13 7.39 -2.05
CA ARG A 213 -23.22 7.73 -0.97
C ARG A 213 -22.93 9.22 -0.98
N ASN A 214 -23.08 9.86 0.18
CA ASN A 214 -22.77 11.27 0.37
C ASN A 214 -21.42 11.44 1.12
N SER A 215 -20.94 12.68 1.21
CA SER A 215 -19.70 13.09 1.87
C SER A 215 -19.96 13.97 3.10
N TRP A 216 -21.10 13.82 3.78
CA TRP A 216 -21.50 14.62 4.96
C TRP A 216 -21.43 13.83 6.28
N GLY A 217 -20.70 12.72 6.28
CA GLY A 217 -20.58 11.83 7.44
C GLY A 217 -21.79 10.92 7.66
N ARG A 218 -21.59 9.93 8.53
CA ARG A 218 -22.58 8.88 8.84
C ARG A 218 -23.83 9.37 9.56
N SER A 219 -23.75 10.51 10.25
CA SER A 219 -24.88 11.09 10.96
C SER A 219 -25.96 11.68 10.05
N TRP A 220 -25.68 11.84 8.75
CA TRP A 220 -26.63 12.39 7.79
C TRP A 220 -27.35 11.27 7.02
N GLY A 221 -28.66 11.44 6.77
CA GLY A 221 -29.45 10.49 5.99
C GLY A 221 -29.47 9.07 6.57
N LEU A 222 -29.37 8.07 5.70
CA LEU A 222 -29.33 6.65 6.04
C LEU A 222 -27.88 6.20 6.21
N ASP A 223 -27.26 6.45 7.36
CA ASP A 223 -25.84 6.15 7.65
C ASP A 223 -24.89 6.76 6.61
N GLY A 224 -25.17 8.00 6.18
CA GLY A 224 -24.41 8.71 5.15
C GLY A 224 -24.85 8.46 3.70
N TYR A 225 -25.93 7.71 3.51
CA TYR A 225 -26.50 7.41 2.19
C TYR A 225 -27.88 8.06 2.01
N ALA A 226 -28.26 8.26 0.75
CA ALA A 226 -29.60 8.63 0.34
C ALA A 226 -30.15 7.67 -0.71
N ARG A 227 -31.49 7.59 -0.76
CA ARG A 227 -32.20 6.91 -1.83
C ARG A 227 -32.83 7.96 -2.74
N VAL A 228 -32.47 7.95 -4.01
CA VAL A 228 -32.96 8.92 -5.00
C VAL A 228 -33.81 8.19 -6.03
N LYS A 229 -35.04 8.64 -6.27
CA LYS A 229 -35.96 7.97 -7.19
C LYS A 229 -35.35 7.76 -8.58
N MET A 230 -35.50 6.55 -9.11
CA MET A 230 -35.24 6.23 -10.51
C MET A 230 -36.48 6.49 -11.35
N GLY A 231 -36.26 6.74 -12.63
CA GLY A 231 -37.30 7.07 -13.58
C GLY A 231 -37.68 8.55 -13.44
N SER A 232 -37.54 9.28 -14.55
CA SER A 232 -37.69 10.73 -14.70
C SER A 232 -36.41 11.55 -14.59
N ASN A 233 -35.21 10.92 -14.65
CA ASN A 233 -33.92 11.61 -14.67
C ASN A 233 -33.74 12.58 -13.49
N ILE A 234 -34.21 12.15 -12.31
CA ILE A 234 -34.26 12.98 -11.13
C ILE A 234 -32.82 13.20 -10.64
N CYS A 235 -32.34 14.44 -10.77
CA CYS A 235 -31.07 14.99 -10.32
C CYS A 235 -29.77 14.44 -10.95
N VAL A 236 -29.74 13.24 -11.53
CA VAL A 236 -28.46 12.56 -11.80
C VAL A 236 -27.91 12.84 -13.20
N ARG A 237 -26.80 13.60 -13.27
CA ARG A 237 -25.90 13.62 -14.43
C ARG A 237 -24.62 12.88 -14.06
N THR A 238 -24.23 11.87 -14.81
CA THR A 238 -23.25 10.86 -14.36
C THR A 238 -21.92 10.96 -15.09
N LEU A 239 -20.88 10.46 -14.46
CA LEU A 239 -19.50 10.37 -14.92
C LEU A 239 -18.95 9.02 -14.44
N ASP A 240 -18.25 8.28 -15.29
CA ASP A 240 -17.88 6.89 -15.01
C ASP A 240 -16.36 6.74 -14.91
N VAL A 241 -15.83 6.31 -13.77
CA VAL A 241 -14.38 6.12 -13.64
C VAL A 241 -14.02 4.69 -14.03
N PHE A 242 -13.00 4.53 -14.87
CA PHE A 242 -12.57 3.23 -15.36
C PHE A 242 -11.09 3.01 -15.16
N ASN A 243 -10.74 1.82 -14.70
CA ASN A 243 -9.40 1.27 -14.71
C ASN A 243 -8.39 2.10 -13.90
N CYS A 244 -8.23 1.70 -12.64
CA CYS A 244 -7.13 2.11 -11.79
C CYS A 244 -5.85 1.38 -12.21
N SER A 245 -4.78 2.11 -12.49
CA SER A 245 -3.44 1.52 -12.41
C SER A 245 -2.94 1.61 -11.00
N VAL A 246 -2.83 0.46 -10.37
CA VAL A 246 -1.83 0.30 -9.33
C VAL A 246 -0.47 0.29 -10.05
N GLN A 247 0.12 1.48 -10.25
CA GLN A 247 1.53 1.58 -10.62
C GLN A 247 2.37 1.35 -9.36
N THR A 248 2.44 0.10 -8.92
CA THR A 248 3.61 -0.36 -8.18
C THR A 248 4.69 -0.68 -9.20
N LEU A 249 5.19 0.36 -9.88
CA LEU A 249 6.50 0.29 -10.54
C LEU A 249 7.51 0.31 -9.39
N ASP A 250 8.09 -0.87 -9.17
CA ASP A 250 9.20 -1.26 -8.31
C ASP A 250 9.25 -0.53 -6.96
N VAL A 251 9.00 -1.27 -5.88
CA VAL A 251 9.08 -0.75 -4.50
C VAL A 251 10.46 -0.15 -4.29
N PHE A 252 10.55 1.17 -4.41
CA PHE A 252 11.76 1.95 -4.16
C PHE A 252 12.00 1.93 -2.64
N ALA A 253 12.73 0.90 -2.20
CA ALA A 253 13.12 0.60 -0.83
C ALA A 253 11.97 0.26 0.15
N CYS A 254 11.93 -0.98 0.60
CA CYS A 254 11.29 -1.32 1.88
C CYS A 254 12.22 -0.82 3.00
N SER A 255 11.86 0.31 3.62
CA SER A 255 12.43 0.75 4.90
C SER A 255 11.36 0.62 5.97
N GLU A 256 11.11 -0.60 6.40
CA GLU A 256 10.17 -0.89 7.49
C GLU A 256 10.85 -0.66 8.84
N ARG A 257 10.16 0.07 9.72
CA ARG A 257 10.54 0.23 11.13
C ARG A 257 9.40 -0.32 11.98
N THR A 258 9.64 -1.46 12.60
CA THR A 258 8.66 -2.09 13.50
C THR A 258 9.17 -2.04 14.94
N SER A 259 8.31 -1.57 15.84
CA SER A 259 8.48 -1.59 17.29
C SER A 259 7.17 -2.01 17.94
N ASP A 260 7.22 -2.74 19.05
CA ASP A 260 6.06 -3.09 19.89
C ASP A 260 4.96 -3.89 19.16
N VAL A 261 5.35 -4.74 18.20
CA VAL A 261 4.43 -5.61 17.43
C VAL A 261 4.53 -7.07 17.87
N LEU A 262 3.43 -7.81 17.75
CA LEU A 262 3.34 -9.22 18.17
C LEU A 262 4.30 -10.15 17.40
N ALA A 263 4.63 -9.84 16.14
CA ALA A 263 5.62 -10.53 15.30
C ALA A 263 5.90 -9.71 14.02
N CYS A 264 7.09 -9.86 13.43
CA CYS A 264 7.46 -9.25 12.15
C CYS A 264 7.91 -10.32 11.13
N SER A 265 7.29 -10.33 9.94
CA SER A 265 7.63 -11.24 8.85
C SER A 265 7.68 -10.50 7.52
N GLU A 266 8.89 -10.19 7.06
CA GLU A 266 9.13 -9.45 5.83
C GLU A 266 9.53 -10.38 4.68
N ARG A 267 8.93 -10.14 3.50
CA ARG A 267 9.31 -10.76 2.23
C ARG A 267 9.52 -9.67 1.19
N THR A 268 10.72 -9.60 0.62
CA THR A 268 11.06 -8.61 -0.42
C THR A 268 11.73 -9.31 -1.60
N SER A 269 11.24 -9.06 -2.82
CA SER A 269 11.92 -9.47 -4.07
C SER A 269 11.96 -8.30 -5.04
N ASP A 270 12.96 -8.28 -5.94
CA ASP A 270 13.02 -7.36 -7.08
C ASP A 270 13.03 -5.86 -6.70
N VAL A 271 13.74 -5.52 -5.61
CA VAL A 271 13.88 -4.13 -5.12
C VAL A 271 15.33 -3.65 -5.20
N PRO A 272 15.62 -2.35 -5.41
CA PRO A 272 16.98 -1.84 -5.53
C PRO A 272 17.79 -1.91 -4.23
N ALA A 273 17.11 -1.89 -3.07
CA ALA A 273 17.72 -2.13 -1.76
C ALA A 273 16.66 -2.51 -0.72
N CYS A 274 17.03 -3.32 0.27
CA CYS A 274 16.18 -3.70 1.41
C CYS A 274 16.82 -3.23 2.73
N SER A 275 16.07 -2.54 3.59
CA SER A 275 16.53 -2.13 4.92
C SER A 275 15.49 -2.45 5.99
N VAL A 276 15.71 -3.53 6.76
CA VAL A 276 14.82 -3.93 7.85
C VAL A 276 15.38 -3.46 9.18
N ARG A 277 14.55 -2.76 9.99
CA ARG A 277 14.87 -2.42 11.38
C ARG A 277 13.76 -2.88 12.31
N THR A 278 14.08 -3.78 13.24
CA THR A 278 13.13 -4.27 14.25
C THR A 278 13.69 -4.10 15.64
N SER A 279 12.89 -3.60 16.58
CA SER A 279 13.19 -3.62 18.02
C SER A 279 11.99 -4.08 18.83
N ASP A 280 12.22 -4.71 19.97
CA ASP A 280 11.17 -5.04 20.95
C ASP A 280 10.06 -5.94 20.38
N VAL A 281 10.44 -6.94 19.58
CA VAL A 281 9.52 -7.89 18.92
C VAL A 281 9.83 -9.31 19.38
N PRO A 282 8.82 -10.17 19.69
CA PRO A 282 9.05 -11.54 20.12
C PRO A 282 9.82 -12.40 19.10
N ALA A 283 9.63 -12.15 17.80
CA ALA A 283 10.35 -12.82 16.73
C ALA A 283 10.37 -12.00 15.42
N CYS A 284 11.46 -12.14 14.65
CA CYS A 284 11.64 -11.52 13.33
C CYS A 284 12.05 -12.57 12.28
N SER A 285 11.37 -12.58 11.13
CA SER A 285 11.76 -13.37 9.96
C SER A 285 11.89 -12.47 8.73
N VAL A 286 13.10 -12.33 8.19
CA VAL A 286 13.39 -11.57 6.96
C VAL A 286 13.73 -12.53 5.83
N ARG A 287 13.07 -12.38 4.69
CA ARG A 287 13.38 -13.11 3.45
C ARG A 287 13.56 -12.13 2.29
N THR A 288 14.70 -12.18 1.63
CA THR A 288 15.01 -11.32 0.47
C THR A 288 15.52 -12.13 -0.72
N SER A 289 15.05 -11.84 -1.94
CA SER A 289 15.63 -12.37 -3.18
C SER A 289 15.81 -11.28 -4.24
N ASP A 290 16.79 -11.40 -5.13
CA ASP A 290 16.92 -10.53 -6.31
C ASP A 290 17.06 -9.02 -5.95
N VAL A 291 17.90 -8.72 -4.96
CA VAL A 291 18.10 -7.35 -4.43
C VAL A 291 19.58 -6.98 -4.49
N PRO A 292 19.98 -5.83 -5.10
CA PRO A 292 21.38 -5.40 -5.16
C PRO A 292 22.06 -5.28 -3.79
N ALA A 293 21.34 -4.83 -2.76
CA ALA A 293 21.85 -4.76 -1.39
C ALA A 293 20.77 -4.94 -0.31
N CYS A 294 21.07 -5.69 0.76
CA CYS A 294 20.19 -5.88 1.92
C CYS A 294 20.91 -5.50 3.24
N SER A 295 20.24 -4.73 4.09
CA SER A 295 20.69 -4.40 5.45
C SER A 295 19.62 -4.79 6.47
N VAL A 296 19.91 -5.75 7.34
CA VAL A 296 19.03 -6.13 8.46
C VAL A 296 19.63 -5.67 9.77
N ARG A 297 18.84 -4.98 10.60
CA ARG A 297 19.21 -4.58 11.96
C ARG A 297 18.13 -5.01 12.95
N THR A 298 18.49 -5.79 13.95
CA THR A 298 17.57 -6.21 15.02
C THR A 298 18.18 -5.95 16.40
N SER A 299 17.39 -5.46 17.34
CA SER A 299 17.74 -5.36 18.77
C SER A 299 16.59 -5.89 19.62
N ASP A 300 16.88 -6.53 20.75
CA ASP A 300 15.84 -6.98 21.70
C ASP A 300 14.82 -7.94 21.07
N VAL A 301 15.29 -8.87 20.22
CA VAL A 301 14.46 -9.85 19.52
C VAL A 301 14.90 -11.26 19.93
N PRO A 302 14.12 -12.02 20.71
CA PRO A 302 14.51 -13.35 21.15
C PRO A 302 14.86 -14.33 20.02
N ALA A 303 14.17 -14.25 18.88
CA ALA A 303 14.42 -15.11 17.72
C ALA A 303 14.45 -14.33 16.39
N CYS A 304 15.58 -14.38 15.68
CA CYS A 304 15.75 -13.76 14.36
C CYS A 304 16.17 -14.79 13.29
N SER A 305 15.48 -14.79 12.15
CA SER A 305 15.83 -15.60 10.97
C SER A 305 15.96 -14.70 9.75
N VAL A 306 17.16 -14.62 9.16
CA VAL A 306 17.44 -13.90 7.92
C VAL A 306 17.76 -14.90 6.80
N ARG A 307 17.07 -14.79 5.66
CA ARG A 307 17.34 -15.59 4.46
C ARG A 307 17.49 -14.68 3.25
N THR A 308 18.61 -14.78 2.55
CA THR A 308 18.86 -14.00 1.32
C THR A 308 19.29 -14.91 0.17
N SER A 309 18.79 -14.68 -1.04
CA SER A 309 19.28 -15.28 -2.29
C SER A 309 19.50 -14.20 -3.35
N ASP A 310 20.51 -14.33 -4.21
CA ASP A 310 20.75 -13.38 -5.32
C ASP A 310 20.91 -11.93 -4.84
N VAL A 311 21.68 -11.74 -3.76
CA VAL A 311 21.93 -10.43 -3.13
C VAL A 311 23.42 -10.11 -3.16
N PRO A 312 23.91 -9.27 -4.09
CA PRO A 312 25.33 -8.93 -4.18
C PRO A 312 25.94 -8.39 -2.88
N ALA A 313 25.22 -7.59 -2.09
CA ALA A 313 25.72 -7.09 -0.81
C ALA A 313 24.73 -7.29 0.34
N CYS A 314 25.08 -8.11 1.33
CA CYS A 314 24.24 -8.35 2.51
C CYS A 314 24.95 -7.93 3.81
N SER A 315 24.27 -7.15 4.67
CA SER A 315 24.76 -6.70 5.97
C SER A 315 23.73 -7.02 7.06
N VAL A 316 24.03 -7.98 7.94
CA VAL A 316 23.18 -8.34 9.08
C VAL A 316 23.83 -7.88 10.37
N ARG A 317 23.09 -7.12 11.20
CA ARG A 317 23.51 -6.69 12.53
C ARG A 317 22.44 -7.07 13.55
N THR A 318 22.82 -7.82 14.58
CA THR A 318 21.91 -8.18 15.67
C THR A 318 22.56 -7.87 17.03
N SER A 319 21.79 -7.30 17.96
CA SER A 319 22.15 -7.20 19.38
C SER A 319 21.03 -7.75 20.26
N ASP A 320 21.37 -8.30 21.43
CA ASP A 320 20.39 -8.71 22.45
C ASP A 320 19.37 -9.74 21.91
N VAL A 321 19.88 -10.82 21.33
CA VAL A 321 19.07 -11.87 20.66
C VAL A 321 19.35 -13.25 21.27
N SER A 322 18.32 -14.03 21.62
CA SER A 322 18.55 -15.39 22.13
C SER A 322 18.98 -16.36 21.02
N ALA A 323 18.40 -16.28 19.83
CA ALA A 323 18.77 -17.11 18.69
C ALA A 323 18.74 -16.35 17.36
N CYS A 324 19.85 -16.39 16.61
CA CYS A 324 19.96 -15.81 15.27
C CYS A 324 20.36 -16.87 14.24
N SER A 325 19.61 -16.98 13.15
CA SER A 325 19.93 -17.84 11.99
C SER A 325 20.04 -17.01 10.72
N VAL A 326 21.24 -16.91 10.14
CA VAL A 326 21.49 -16.25 8.85
C VAL A 326 21.78 -17.29 7.79
N ARG A 327 21.04 -17.26 6.67
CA ARG A 327 21.28 -18.10 5.50
C ARG A 327 21.41 -17.24 4.26
N THR A 328 22.52 -17.36 3.54
CA THR A 328 22.75 -16.63 2.29
C THR A 328 23.13 -17.58 1.16
N LEU A 329 22.62 -17.32 -0.04
CA LEU A 329 22.89 -18.05 -1.28
C LEU A 329 23.18 -17.02 -2.39
N ASP A 330 24.13 -17.27 -3.28
CA ASP A 330 24.43 -16.43 -4.44
C ASP A 330 24.69 -14.96 -4.06
N VAL A 331 25.72 -14.72 -3.24
CA VAL A 331 26.03 -13.39 -2.68
C VAL A 331 27.47 -12.98 -3.00
N PHE A 332 27.70 -11.77 -3.52
CA PHE A 332 29.07 -11.30 -3.76
C PHE A 332 29.80 -10.96 -2.44
N ALA A 333 29.16 -10.25 -1.51
CA ALA A 333 29.73 -9.90 -0.23
C ALA A 333 28.70 -9.98 0.91
N CYS A 334 29.02 -10.73 1.97
CA CYS A 334 28.18 -10.86 3.16
C CYS A 334 28.95 -10.42 4.43
N SER A 335 28.32 -9.59 5.26
CA SER A 335 28.85 -9.13 6.55
C SER A 335 27.83 -9.40 7.66
N VAL A 336 28.17 -10.29 8.58
CA VAL A 336 27.34 -10.63 9.75
C VAL A 336 28.04 -10.13 11.00
N ARG A 337 27.35 -9.29 11.79
CA ARG A 337 27.81 -8.80 13.09
C ARG A 337 26.78 -9.13 14.15
N THR A 338 27.19 -9.87 15.17
CA THR A 338 26.34 -10.20 16.32
C THR A 338 27.00 -9.76 17.62
N LEU A 339 26.21 -9.23 18.53
CA LEU A 339 26.60 -8.80 19.87
C LEU A 339 25.57 -9.34 20.87
N ASP A 340 25.99 -9.83 22.03
CA ASP A 340 25.09 -10.29 23.10
C ASP A 340 24.07 -11.32 22.62
N VAL A 341 24.55 -12.43 22.04
CA VAL A 341 23.70 -13.47 21.43
C VAL A 341 23.91 -14.84 22.08
N PHE A 342 22.85 -15.52 22.52
CA PHE A 342 23.00 -16.84 23.11
C PHE A 342 23.39 -17.91 22.06
N ALA A 343 22.72 -17.96 20.91
CA ALA A 343 23.11 -18.87 19.82
C ALA A 343 23.05 -18.20 18.44
N CYS A 344 24.12 -18.34 17.65
CA CYS A 344 24.17 -17.86 16.27
C CYS A 344 24.55 -18.99 15.29
N SER A 345 23.79 -19.11 14.19
CA SER A 345 24.09 -20.02 13.08
C SER A 345 24.16 -19.25 11.77
N VAL A 346 25.34 -19.20 11.14
CA VAL A 346 25.56 -18.60 9.82
C VAL A 346 25.82 -19.70 8.81
N ARG A 347 25.03 -19.74 7.73
CA ARG A 347 25.24 -20.64 6.59
C ARG A 347 25.33 -19.83 5.30
N THR A 348 26.42 -19.99 4.57
CA THR A 348 26.63 -19.31 3.29
C THR A 348 26.98 -20.34 2.21
N LEU A 349 26.39 -20.18 1.02
CA LEU A 349 26.67 -20.98 -0.17
C LEU A 349 26.89 -20.02 -1.35
N ASP A 350 27.84 -20.32 -2.23
CA ASP A 350 28.14 -19.54 -3.45
C ASP A 350 28.42 -18.05 -3.13
N VAL A 351 29.48 -17.78 -2.35
CA VAL A 351 29.80 -16.42 -1.87
C VAL A 351 31.22 -15.98 -2.24
N PHE A 352 31.39 -14.80 -2.84
CA PHE A 352 32.75 -14.32 -3.17
C PHE A 352 33.52 -13.88 -1.91
N ALA A 353 32.92 -13.09 -1.02
CA ALA A 353 33.54 -12.70 0.24
C ALA A 353 32.56 -12.74 1.44
N CYS A 354 32.96 -13.37 2.53
CA CYS A 354 32.18 -13.42 3.77
C CYS A 354 33.00 -12.91 4.97
N SER A 355 32.40 -12.05 5.80
CA SER A 355 32.97 -11.58 7.07
C SER A 355 31.98 -11.79 8.20
N VAL A 356 32.30 -12.69 9.13
CA VAL A 356 31.52 -12.94 10.35
C VAL A 356 32.27 -12.37 11.55
N ARG A 357 31.63 -11.48 12.32
CA ARG A 357 32.16 -10.98 13.58
C ARG A 357 31.15 -11.21 14.70
N THR A 358 31.54 -11.94 15.73
CA THR A 358 30.72 -12.18 16.91
C THR A 358 31.45 -11.71 18.16
N LEU A 359 30.70 -11.11 19.09
CA LEU A 359 31.17 -10.67 20.41
C LEU A 359 30.12 -11.09 21.45
N ASP A 360 30.55 -11.58 22.60
CA ASP A 360 29.67 -11.99 23.71
C ASP A 360 28.62 -13.03 23.28
N VAL A 361 29.08 -14.19 22.80
CA VAL A 361 28.20 -15.25 22.25
C VAL A 361 28.38 -16.58 22.97
N PHE A 362 27.29 -17.21 23.43
CA PHE A 362 27.42 -18.51 24.10
C PHE A 362 27.75 -19.64 23.10
N ALA A 363 27.04 -19.73 21.97
CA ALA A 363 27.35 -20.72 20.93
C ALA A 363 27.30 -20.11 19.51
N CYS A 364 28.33 -20.37 18.71
CA CYS A 364 28.39 -19.93 17.31
C CYS A 364 28.71 -21.11 16.37
N SER A 365 27.94 -21.26 15.28
CA SER A 365 28.19 -22.21 14.21
C SER A 365 28.25 -21.49 12.87
N VAL A 366 29.41 -21.52 12.21
CA VAL A 366 29.61 -20.97 10.87
C VAL A 366 29.86 -22.10 9.89
N ARG A 367 29.04 -22.20 8.84
CA ARG A 367 29.23 -23.16 7.75
C ARG A 367 29.27 -22.42 6.41
N THR A 368 30.37 -22.57 5.68
CA THR A 368 30.55 -21.98 4.36
C THR A 368 30.89 -23.06 3.34
N LEU A 369 30.34 -22.94 2.13
CA LEU A 369 30.59 -23.82 1.00
C LEU A 369 30.73 -22.95 -0.26
N ASP A 370 31.68 -23.26 -1.14
CA ASP A 370 31.93 -22.56 -2.40
C ASP A 370 32.20 -21.05 -2.19
N VAL A 371 33.28 -20.73 -1.46
CA VAL A 371 33.60 -19.34 -1.07
C VAL A 371 34.99 -18.89 -1.50
N PHE A 372 35.13 -17.75 -2.16
CA PHE A 372 36.47 -17.26 -2.56
C PHE A 372 37.28 -16.77 -1.35
N ALA A 373 36.70 -15.94 -0.47
CA ALA A 373 37.37 -15.50 0.75
C ALA A 373 36.44 -15.47 1.97
N CYS A 374 36.86 -16.05 3.09
CA CYS A 374 36.11 -16.02 4.36
C CYS A 374 36.97 -15.50 5.53
N SER A 375 36.45 -14.52 6.29
CA SER A 375 37.04 -14.10 7.58
C SER A 375 36.05 -14.28 8.72
N VAL A 376 36.45 -15.04 9.74
CA VAL A 376 35.68 -15.25 10.96
C VAL A 376 36.46 -14.66 12.13
N ARG A 377 35.84 -13.75 12.88
CA ARG A 377 36.39 -13.19 14.12
C ARG A 377 35.41 -13.39 15.25
N THR A 378 35.85 -14.07 16.30
CA THR A 378 35.06 -14.31 17.51
C THR A 378 35.85 -13.84 18.72
N LEU A 379 35.16 -13.20 19.66
CA LEU A 379 35.69 -12.70 20.92
C LEU A 379 34.66 -13.01 22.02
N ASP A 380 35.10 -13.49 23.18
CA ASP A 380 34.25 -13.82 24.33
C ASP A 380 33.15 -14.84 23.97
N VAL A 381 33.57 -16.04 23.53
CA VAL A 381 32.63 -17.08 23.05
C VAL A 381 32.77 -18.39 23.83
N PHE A 382 31.67 -18.97 24.34
CA PHE A 382 31.78 -20.24 25.07
C PHE A 382 32.06 -21.42 24.12
N ALA A 383 31.34 -21.55 23.01
CA ALA A 383 31.61 -22.58 22.01
C ALA A 383 31.53 -22.06 20.57
N CYS A 384 32.54 -22.36 19.73
CA CYS A 384 32.56 -21.99 18.31
C CYS A 384 32.86 -23.20 17.41
N SER A 385 32.04 -23.42 16.38
CA SER A 385 32.28 -24.41 15.33
C SER A 385 32.32 -23.75 13.96
N VAL A 386 33.46 -23.82 13.27
CA VAL A 386 33.65 -23.30 11.91
C VAL A 386 33.89 -24.47 10.96
N ARG A 387 33.06 -24.59 9.93
CA ARG A 387 33.23 -25.59 8.88
C ARG A 387 33.25 -24.92 7.51
N THR A 388 34.34 -25.07 6.79
CA THR A 388 34.51 -24.52 5.43
C THR A 388 34.82 -25.66 4.46
N LEU A 389 34.25 -25.60 3.26
CA LEU A 389 34.48 -26.57 2.18
C LEU A 389 34.57 -25.78 0.87
N ASP A 390 35.52 -26.13 0.00
CA ASP A 390 35.75 -25.48 -1.31
C ASP A 390 36.01 -23.96 -1.17
N VAL A 391 37.09 -23.58 -0.48
CA VAL A 391 37.42 -22.18 -0.18
C VAL A 391 38.80 -21.75 -0.69
N PHE A 392 38.91 -20.65 -1.42
CA PHE A 392 40.22 -20.19 -1.92
C PHE A 392 41.09 -19.60 -0.81
N ALA A 393 40.55 -18.72 0.04
CA ALA A 393 41.27 -18.17 1.19
C ALA A 393 40.41 -18.09 2.46
N CYS A 394 40.92 -18.53 3.62
CA CYS A 394 40.28 -18.31 4.92
C CYS A 394 41.16 -17.68 6.00
N SER A 395 40.55 -16.87 6.86
CA SER A 395 41.18 -16.36 8.08
C SER A 395 40.23 -16.46 9.28
N VAL A 396 40.57 -17.34 10.23
CA VAL A 396 39.81 -17.53 11.48
C VAL A 396 40.61 -16.95 12.62
N ARG A 397 40.03 -16.00 13.37
CA ARG A 397 40.59 -15.48 14.62
C ARG A 397 39.60 -15.69 15.75
N THR A 398 40.05 -16.35 16.80
CA THR A 398 39.28 -16.57 18.03
C THR A 398 40.11 -16.08 19.21
N LEU A 399 39.47 -15.34 20.11
CA LEU A 399 40.07 -14.80 21.33
C LEU A 399 39.08 -15.02 22.47
N ASP A 400 39.55 -15.45 23.64
CA ASP A 400 38.72 -15.72 24.83
C ASP A 400 37.59 -16.73 24.54
N VAL A 401 37.95 -17.96 24.12
CA VAL A 401 37.00 -19.01 23.74
C VAL A 401 37.12 -20.28 24.59
N PHE A 402 36.02 -20.79 25.16
CA PHE A 402 36.13 -22.01 25.98
C PHE A 402 36.32 -23.28 25.12
N ALA A 403 35.54 -23.46 24.06
CA ALA A 403 35.70 -24.59 23.14
C ALA A 403 35.62 -24.16 21.66
N CYS A 404 36.53 -24.65 20.83
CA CYS A 404 36.58 -24.35 19.39
C CYS A 404 36.76 -25.62 18.53
N SER A 405 36.07 -25.70 17.40
CA SER A 405 36.24 -26.74 16.37
C SER A 405 36.29 -26.11 14.99
N VAL A 406 37.44 -26.16 14.33
CA VAL A 406 37.64 -25.67 12.96
C VAL A 406 37.86 -26.87 12.05
N ARG A 407 37.03 -27.02 11.01
CA ARG A 407 37.19 -28.05 9.97
C ARG A 407 37.21 -27.39 8.59
N THR A 408 38.32 -27.49 7.91
CA THR A 408 38.45 -27.11 6.50
C THR A 408 38.55 -28.36 5.64
N LEU A 409 38.20 -28.26 4.36
CA LEU A 409 38.39 -29.30 3.35
C LEU A 409 38.46 -28.58 1.99
N ASP A 410 39.37 -28.99 1.12
CA ASP A 410 39.53 -28.42 -0.22
C ASP A 410 39.76 -26.89 -0.20
N VAL A 411 40.72 -26.44 0.63
CA VAL A 411 41.06 -25.03 0.82
C VAL A 411 42.47 -24.71 0.28
N PHE A 412 42.61 -23.64 -0.51
CA PHE A 412 43.92 -23.27 -1.08
C PHE A 412 44.85 -22.60 -0.06
N ALA A 413 44.35 -21.67 0.77
CA ALA A 413 45.13 -21.07 1.85
C ALA A 413 44.26 -20.74 3.07
N CYS A 414 44.64 -21.20 4.27
CA CYS A 414 43.96 -20.82 5.51
C CYS A 414 44.94 -20.30 6.58
N SER A 415 44.51 -19.32 7.37
CA SER A 415 45.22 -18.86 8.57
C SER A 415 44.29 -18.89 9.78
N VAL A 416 44.55 -19.81 10.71
CA VAL A 416 43.85 -19.91 11.99
C VAL A 416 44.72 -19.32 13.09
N ARG A 417 44.17 -18.37 13.86
CA ARG A 417 44.80 -17.84 15.09
C ARG A 417 43.82 -17.96 16.25
N THR A 418 44.23 -18.65 17.29
CA THR A 418 43.48 -18.83 18.52
C THR A 418 44.34 -18.30 19.67
N LEU A 419 43.78 -17.43 20.50
CA LEU A 419 44.45 -16.91 21.70
C LEU A 419 43.47 -17.05 22.88
N ASP A 420 43.97 -17.41 24.05
CA ASP A 420 43.16 -17.60 25.26
C ASP A 420 41.99 -18.58 25.07
N VAL A 421 42.30 -19.80 24.59
CA VAL A 421 41.32 -20.87 24.31
C VAL A 421 41.54 -22.08 25.21
N PHE A 422 40.49 -22.60 25.86
CA PHE A 422 40.61 -23.75 26.77
C PHE A 422 40.75 -25.09 26.01
N THR A 423 39.93 -25.31 24.98
CA THR A 423 40.07 -26.48 24.06
C THR A 423 39.82 -26.09 22.61
N CYS A 424 40.69 -26.53 21.69
CA CYS A 424 40.55 -26.25 20.26
C CYS A 424 40.93 -27.48 19.42
N SER A 425 40.09 -27.87 18.47
CA SER A 425 40.41 -28.88 17.45
C SER A 425 40.43 -28.23 16.07
N VAL A 426 41.52 -28.44 15.32
CA VAL A 426 41.69 -27.93 13.97
C VAL A 426 41.99 -29.12 13.06
N ASN A 427 41.12 -29.36 12.09
CA ASN A 427 41.28 -30.37 11.06
C ASN A 427 41.29 -29.66 9.70
N GLU A 428 42.43 -29.65 9.03
CA GLU A 428 42.61 -28.94 7.75
C GLU A 428 42.36 -29.79 6.51
#